data_AF-A0A8C3MZT8-F1
#
_entry.id   AF-A0A8C3MZT8-F1
#
_cell.length_a   1.000
_cell.length_b   1.000
_cell.length_c   1.000
_cell.angle_alpha   90.00
_cell.angle_beta   90.00
_cell.angle_gamma   90.00
#
_symmetry.space_group_name_H-M   'P 1'
#
loop_
_entity.id
_entity.type
_entity.pdbx_description
1 polymer ?
#
loop_
_entity_poly.entity_id
_entity_poly.type
_entity_poly.pdbx_seq_one_letter_code
_entity_poly.pdbx_strand_id
1 'polypeptide(L)'
;IKITEEEDNFTREITEFNNEYGLTSNRDLLIKKKVKTEINDLENEAVLLKNEMESMEHKNVQLNALQLQKNELKQDLFTLQSELKVIREAERTTKDLEAEKVQVTEKPQTDPECLRLKKELEKCKDDSWESVCETLQTEIEILQMENKTSQCLKISL
;
A
#
# COMPACT_ATOMS: atom_id res chain seq x y z
N ILE A 1 -25.05 84.76 27.69
CA ILE A 1 -24.56 83.36 27.77
C ILE A 1 -25.03 82.56 26.56
N LYS A 2 -26.34 82.41 26.28
CA LYS A 2 -26.81 81.69 25.08
C LYS A 2 -26.47 82.32 23.72
N ILE A 3 -26.53 83.65 23.60
CA ILE A 3 -26.32 84.35 22.31
C ILE A 3 -24.87 84.22 21.83
N THR A 4 -23.91 84.34 22.75
CA THR A 4 -22.48 84.28 22.44
C THR A 4 -22.06 82.88 21.97
N GLU A 5 -22.67 81.84 22.54
CA GLU A 5 -22.44 80.44 22.15
C GLU A 5 -23.01 80.13 20.76
N GLU A 6 -24.18 80.68 20.39
CA GLU A 6 -24.73 80.54 19.03
C GLU A 6 -23.92 81.32 17.99
N GLU A 7 -23.42 82.52 18.32
CA GLU A 7 -22.55 83.29 17.42
C GLU A 7 -21.22 82.58 17.15
N ASP A 8 -20.62 81.98 18.19
CA ASP A 8 -19.41 81.16 18.06
C ASP A 8 -19.69 79.90 17.22
N ASN A 9 -20.85 79.27 17.42
CA ASN A 9 -21.25 78.09 16.64
C ASN A 9 -21.46 78.43 15.16
N PHE A 10 -22.16 79.52 14.86
CA PHE A 10 -22.36 80.01 13.50
C PHE A 10 -21.04 80.35 12.81
N THR A 11 -20.12 81.01 13.52
CA THR A 11 -18.81 81.37 12.99
C THR A 11 -17.97 80.13 12.68
N ARG A 12 -18.03 79.10 13.53
CA ARG A 12 -17.41 77.80 13.29
C ARG A 12 -18.00 77.11 12.06
N GLU A 13 -19.32 77.00 11.98
CA GLU A 13 -20.01 76.33 10.86
C GLU A 13 -19.71 77.02 9.52
N ILE A 14 -19.73 78.37 9.48
CA ILE A 14 -19.36 79.13 8.28
C ILE A 14 -17.89 78.89 7.91
N THR A 15 -16.99 78.79 8.89
CA THR A 15 -15.58 78.52 8.66
C THR A 15 -15.35 77.10 8.14
N GLU A 16 -16.01 76.11 8.72
CA GLU A 16 -15.98 74.72 8.28
C GLU A 16 -16.54 74.58 6.87
N PHE A 17 -17.70 75.16 6.59
CA PHE A 17 -18.30 75.20 5.26
C PHE A 17 -17.38 75.86 4.24
N ASN A 18 -16.84 77.04 4.54
CA ASN A 18 -15.94 77.73 3.62
C ASN A 18 -14.66 76.93 3.35
N ASN A 19 -14.14 76.19 4.33
CA ASN A 19 -12.98 75.30 4.16
C ASN A 19 -13.33 74.02 3.37
N GLU A 20 -14.49 73.42 3.63
CA GLU A 20 -14.96 72.20 2.97
C GLU A 20 -15.19 72.42 1.46
N TYR A 21 -15.80 73.55 1.11
CA TYR A 21 -16.09 73.92 -0.28
C TYR A 21 -14.98 74.78 -0.93
N GLY A 22 -13.91 75.09 -0.19
CA GLY A 22 -12.77 75.84 -0.72
C GLY A 22 -13.10 77.27 -1.12
N LEU A 23 -14.01 77.93 -0.39
CA LEU A 23 -14.41 79.33 -0.61
C LEU A 23 -13.43 80.33 0.02
N THR A 24 -12.37 79.83 0.66
CA THR A 24 -11.30 80.58 1.30
C THR A 24 -10.09 80.78 0.36
N SER A 25 -9.28 81.81 0.64
CA SER A 25 -8.05 82.11 -0.11
C SER A 25 -6.94 81.04 0.01
N ASN A 26 -7.08 80.07 0.94
CA ASN A 26 -6.15 78.94 1.12
C ASN A 26 -6.61 77.64 0.43
N ARG A 27 -7.62 77.70 -0.45
CA ARG A 27 -8.18 76.55 -1.20
C ARG A 27 -7.11 75.64 -1.81
N ASP A 28 -6.16 76.20 -2.55
CA ASP A 28 -5.14 75.42 -3.26
C ASP A 28 -4.28 74.59 -2.31
N LEU A 29 -3.98 75.14 -1.13
CA LEU A 29 -3.20 74.47 -0.10
C LEU A 29 -4.00 73.31 0.52
N LEU A 30 -5.29 73.52 0.80
CA LEU A 30 -6.19 72.49 1.32
C LEU A 30 -6.38 71.34 0.32
N ILE A 31 -6.61 71.66 -0.96
CA ILE A 31 -6.73 70.66 -2.02
C ILE A 31 -5.42 69.87 -2.14
N LYS A 32 -4.27 70.54 -2.18
CA LYS A 32 -2.96 69.87 -2.26
C LYS A 32 -2.70 68.94 -1.08
N LYS A 33 -3.11 69.34 0.13
CA LYS A 33 -3.00 68.49 1.33
C LYS A 33 -3.90 67.26 1.19
N LYS A 34 -5.18 67.45 0.81
CA LYS A 34 -6.13 66.36 0.62
C LYS A 34 -5.66 65.36 -0.44
N VAL A 35 -5.22 65.87 -1.61
CA VAL A 35 -4.67 65.04 -2.69
C VAL A 35 -3.45 64.26 -2.22
N LYS A 36 -2.54 64.87 -1.46
CA LYS A 36 -1.36 64.17 -0.94
C LYS A 36 -1.74 63.04 0.03
N THR A 37 -2.71 63.28 0.92
CA THR A 37 -3.21 62.24 1.83
C THR A 37 -3.85 61.10 1.04
N GLU A 38 -4.73 61.42 0.10
CA GLU A 38 -5.42 60.43 -0.73
C GLU A 38 -4.43 59.57 -1.54
N ILE A 39 -3.40 60.20 -2.14
CA ILE A 39 -2.35 59.47 -2.87
C ILE A 39 -1.64 58.48 -1.95
N ASN A 40 -1.23 58.92 -0.75
CA ASN A 40 -0.56 58.04 0.20
C ASN A 40 -1.45 56.87 0.64
N ASP A 41 -2.74 57.13 0.87
CA ASP A 41 -3.70 56.10 1.28
C ASP A 41 -3.90 55.07 0.17
N LEU A 42 -4.06 55.53 -1.08
CA LEU A 42 -4.17 54.67 -2.25
C LEU A 42 -2.89 53.88 -2.52
N GLU A 43 -1.71 54.48 -2.34
CA GLU A 43 -0.42 53.79 -2.46
C GLU A 43 -0.29 52.66 -1.42
N ASN A 44 -0.71 52.93 -0.17
CA ASN A 44 -0.72 51.90 0.87
C ASN A 44 -1.70 50.76 0.56
N GLU A 45 -2.91 51.09 0.08
CA GLU A 45 -3.90 50.09 -0.32
C GLU A 45 -3.39 49.23 -1.49
N ALA A 46 -2.75 49.84 -2.49
CA ALA A 46 -2.15 49.13 -3.61
C ALA A 46 -1.07 48.13 -3.16
N VAL A 47 -0.24 48.50 -2.19
CA VAL A 47 0.76 47.61 -1.60
C VAL A 47 0.11 46.45 -0.85
N LEU A 48 -0.94 46.71 -0.06
CA LEU A 48 -1.68 45.67 0.66
C LEU A 48 -2.34 44.67 -0.30
N LEU A 49 -3.04 45.17 -1.32
CA LEU A 49 -3.67 44.34 -2.33
C LEU A 49 -2.66 43.49 -3.10
N LYS A 50 -1.50 44.05 -3.45
CA LYS A 50 -0.42 43.30 -4.11
C LYS A 50 0.05 42.12 -3.23
N ASN A 51 0.28 42.37 -1.95
CA ASN A 51 0.71 41.32 -1.02
C ASN A 51 -0.37 40.22 -0.85
N GLU A 52 -1.65 40.60 -0.84
CA GLU A 52 -2.75 39.65 -0.78
C GLU A 52 -2.84 38.80 -2.06
N MET A 53 -2.69 39.41 -3.23
CA MET A 53 -2.63 38.70 -4.51
C MET A 53 -1.49 37.68 -4.55
N GLU A 54 -0.28 38.07 -4.12
CA GLU A 54 0.87 37.17 -4.05
C GLU A 54 0.63 36.01 -3.07
N SER A 55 -0.01 36.28 -1.93
CA SER A 55 -0.41 35.26 -0.95
C SER A 55 -1.43 34.27 -1.53
N MET A 56 -2.44 34.77 -2.26
CA MET A 56 -3.43 33.93 -2.93
C MET A 56 -2.80 33.06 -4.02
N GLU A 57 -1.90 33.60 -4.83
CA GLU A 57 -1.20 32.85 -5.86
C GLU A 57 -0.40 31.70 -5.24
N HIS A 58 0.33 31.96 -4.16
CA HIS A 58 1.08 30.92 -3.46
C HIS A 58 0.17 29.81 -2.90
N LYS A 59 -0.96 30.19 -2.27
CA LYS A 59 -1.96 29.23 -1.78
C LYS A 59 -2.57 28.41 -2.92
N ASN A 60 -2.81 29.02 -4.08
CA ASN A 60 -3.35 28.34 -5.25
C ASN A 60 -2.37 27.28 -5.77
N VAL A 61 -1.08 27.59 -5.85
CA VAL A 61 -0.04 26.62 -6.21
C VAL A 61 -0.02 25.44 -5.23
N GLN A 62 -0.05 25.71 -3.92
CA GLN A 62 -0.11 24.65 -2.91
C GLN A 62 -1.36 23.78 -3.03
N LEU A 63 -2.52 24.41 -3.25
CA LEU A 63 -3.80 23.71 -3.43
C LEU A 63 -3.75 22.77 -4.64
N ASN A 64 -3.19 23.22 -5.76
CA ASN A 64 -3.03 22.41 -6.96
C ASN A 64 -2.09 21.20 -6.71
N ALA A 65 -1.00 21.39 -5.98
CA ALA A 65 -0.11 20.29 -5.60
C ALA A 65 -0.82 19.25 -4.71
N LEU A 66 -1.60 19.70 -3.72
CA LEU A 66 -2.39 18.81 -2.87
C LEU A 66 -3.48 18.07 -3.67
N GLN A 67 -4.10 18.74 -4.63
CA GLN A 67 -5.11 18.13 -5.52
C GLN A 67 -4.50 17.02 -6.38
N LEU A 68 -3.27 17.21 -6.87
CA LEU A 68 -2.53 16.20 -7.62
C LEU A 68 -2.22 14.98 -6.74
N GLN A 69 -1.64 15.20 -5.55
CA GLN A 69 -1.34 14.13 -4.59
C GLN A 69 -2.59 13.34 -4.19
N LYS A 70 -3.72 14.03 -3.98
CA LYS A 70 -5.01 13.39 -3.69
C LYS A 70 -5.44 12.45 -4.82
N ASN A 71 -5.23 12.83 -6.07
CA ASN A 71 -5.60 12.01 -7.22
C ASN A 71 -4.68 10.81 -7.38
N GLU A 72 -3.37 10.97 -7.17
CA GLU A 72 -2.39 9.88 -7.16
C GLU A 72 -2.75 8.84 -6.09
N LEU A 73 -2.94 9.28 -4.85
CA LEU A 73 -3.35 8.40 -3.75
C LEU A 73 -4.66 7.65 -4.02
N LYS A 74 -5.61 8.31 -4.71
CA LYS A 74 -6.87 7.66 -5.11
C LYS A 74 -6.63 6.55 -6.13
N GLN A 75 -5.71 6.76 -7.09
CA GLN A 75 -5.34 5.72 -8.06
C GLN A 75 -4.62 4.56 -7.37
N ASP A 76 -3.66 4.84 -6.49
CA ASP A 76 -2.94 3.80 -5.72
C ASP A 76 -3.91 2.94 -4.90
N LEU A 77 -4.90 3.58 -4.28
CA LEU A 77 -5.92 2.87 -3.51
C LEU A 77 -6.76 1.93 -4.39
N PHE A 78 -7.11 2.32 -5.62
CA PHE A 78 -7.79 1.42 -6.56
C PHE A 78 -6.90 0.26 -6.99
N THR A 79 -5.62 0.52 -7.25
CA THR A 79 -4.63 -0.52 -7.59
C THR A 79 -4.52 -1.55 -6.47
N LEU A 80 -4.29 -1.09 -5.23
CA LEU A 80 -4.20 -1.96 -4.05
C LEU A 80 -5.48 -2.77 -3.81
N GLN A 81 -6.66 -2.18 -4.02
CA GLN A 81 -7.92 -2.91 -3.91
C GLN A 81 -8.02 -4.05 -4.95
N SER A 82 -7.53 -3.81 -6.17
CA SER A 82 -7.52 -4.84 -7.22
C SER A 82 -6.53 -5.97 -6.89
N GLU A 83 -5.34 -5.63 -6.41
CA GLU A 83 -4.33 -6.61 -5.99
C GLU A 83 -4.82 -7.46 -4.81
N LEU A 84 -5.46 -6.82 -3.82
CA LEU A 84 -6.05 -7.51 -2.68
C LEU A 84 -7.11 -8.52 -3.10
N LYS A 85 -7.90 -8.22 -4.14
CA LYS A 85 -8.87 -9.17 -4.68
C LYS A 85 -8.18 -10.41 -5.24
N VAL A 86 -7.12 -10.23 -6.03
CA VAL A 86 -6.32 -11.34 -6.58
C VAL A 86 -5.71 -12.19 -5.47
N ILE A 87 -5.15 -11.56 -4.43
CA ILE A 87 -4.57 -12.27 -3.29
C ILE A 87 -5.63 -13.12 -2.57
N ARG A 88 -6.84 -12.59 -2.36
CA ARG A 88 -7.94 -13.35 -1.72
C ARG A 88 -8.38 -14.55 -2.55
N GLU A 89 -8.40 -14.41 -3.88
CA GLU A 89 -8.70 -15.53 -4.78
C GLU A 89 -7.61 -16.60 -4.68
N ALA A 90 -6.33 -16.21 -4.75
CA ALA A 90 -5.21 -17.12 -4.57
C ALA A 90 -5.20 -17.81 -3.20
N GLU A 91 -5.53 -17.09 -2.13
CA GLU A 91 -5.65 -17.64 -0.78
C GLU A 91 -6.74 -18.73 -0.71
N ARG A 92 -7.89 -18.49 -1.34
CA ARG A 92 -8.98 -19.47 -1.42
C ARG A 92 -8.53 -20.72 -2.18
N THR A 93 -7.96 -20.54 -3.37
CA THR A 93 -7.47 -21.66 -4.19
C THR A 93 -6.39 -22.46 -3.45
N THR A 94 -5.50 -21.79 -2.73
CA THR A 94 -4.45 -22.46 -1.93
C THR A 94 -5.06 -23.31 -0.81
N LYS A 95 -6.09 -22.81 -0.13
CA LYS A 95 -6.82 -23.58 0.90
C LYS A 95 -7.51 -24.80 0.32
N ASP A 96 -8.15 -24.66 -0.84
CA ASP A 96 -8.82 -25.76 -1.53
C ASP A 96 -7.81 -26.85 -1.94
N LEU A 97 -6.66 -26.45 -2.50
CA LEU A 97 -5.59 -27.36 -2.90
C LEU A 97 -4.93 -28.07 -1.70
N GLU A 98 -4.73 -27.39 -0.58
CA GLU A 98 -4.17 -28.04 0.61
C GLU A 98 -5.14 -29.09 1.18
N ALA A 99 -6.45 -28.83 1.13
CA ALA A 99 -7.47 -29.81 1.50
C ALA A 99 -7.48 -31.03 0.55
N GLU A 100 -7.41 -30.80 -0.77
CA GLU A 100 -7.31 -31.87 -1.76
C GLU A 100 -6.04 -32.71 -1.57
N LYS A 101 -4.90 -32.06 -1.33
CA LYS A 101 -3.62 -32.72 -1.08
C LYS A 101 -3.73 -33.71 0.09
N VAL A 102 -4.33 -33.33 1.21
CA VAL A 102 -4.57 -34.24 2.34
C VAL A 102 -5.37 -35.46 1.90
N GLN A 103 -6.50 -35.25 1.21
CA GLN A 103 -7.35 -36.35 0.73
C GLN A 103 -6.61 -37.31 -0.21
N VAL A 104 -5.81 -36.77 -1.13
CA VAL A 104 -5.01 -37.58 -2.07
C VAL A 104 -3.94 -38.39 -1.33
N THR A 105 -3.30 -37.82 -0.31
CA THR A 105 -2.28 -38.53 0.48
C THR A 105 -2.84 -39.65 1.36
N GLU A 106 -4.07 -39.52 1.85
CA GLU A 106 -4.73 -40.54 2.67
C GLU A 106 -5.33 -41.68 1.83
N LYS A 107 -5.64 -41.42 0.55
CA LYS A 107 -6.30 -42.39 -0.34
C LYS A 107 -5.55 -43.72 -0.45
N PRO A 108 -4.23 -43.80 -0.67
CA PRO A 108 -3.51 -45.09 -0.70
C PRO A 108 -3.55 -45.87 0.61
N GLN A 109 -3.80 -45.20 1.74
CA GLN A 109 -3.90 -45.85 3.06
C GLN A 109 -5.27 -46.49 3.30
N THR A 110 -6.30 -46.00 2.60
CA THR A 110 -7.69 -46.46 2.75
C THR A 110 -8.20 -47.25 1.55
N ASP A 111 -7.55 -47.10 0.40
CA ASP A 111 -7.91 -47.77 -0.85
C ASP A 111 -7.71 -49.30 -0.75
N PRO A 112 -8.77 -50.11 -0.99
CA PRO A 112 -8.70 -51.56 -0.83
C PRO A 112 -7.66 -52.24 -1.74
N GLU A 113 -7.47 -51.72 -2.95
CA GLU A 113 -6.52 -52.27 -3.92
C GLU A 113 -5.08 -51.99 -3.46
N CYS A 114 -4.80 -50.76 -3.03
CA CYS A 114 -3.51 -50.35 -2.46
C CYS A 114 -3.19 -51.16 -1.19
N LEU A 115 -4.17 -51.39 -0.31
CA LEU A 115 -4.01 -52.23 0.87
C LEU A 115 -3.74 -53.69 0.52
N ARG A 116 -4.45 -54.24 -0.49
CA ARG A 116 -4.21 -55.60 -0.99
C ARG A 116 -2.78 -55.74 -1.50
N LEU A 117 -2.35 -54.84 -2.38
CA LEU A 117 -1.01 -54.83 -2.96
C LEU A 117 0.07 -54.64 -1.89
N LYS A 118 -0.16 -53.77 -0.89
CA LYS A 118 0.76 -53.59 0.24
C LYS A 118 0.93 -54.88 1.05
N LYS A 119 -0.16 -55.60 1.31
CA LYS A 119 -0.12 -56.89 2.02
C LYS A 119 0.58 -57.99 1.20
N GLU A 120 0.32 -58.03 -0.10
CA GLU A 120 1.02 -58.94 -1.02
C GLU A 120 2.53 -58.64 -1.04
N LEU A 121 2.92 -57.37 -1.08
CA LEU A 121 4.33 -56.96 -1.05
C LEU A 121 5.02 -57.35 0.27
N GLU A 122 4.36 -57.16 1.41
CA GLU A 122 4.91 -57.55 2.72
C GLU A 122 5.11 -59.06 2.81
N LYS A 123 4.14 -59.85 2.33
CA LYS A 123 4.25 -61.31 2.26
C LYS A 123 5.41 -61.76 1.36
N CYS A 124 5.66 -61.05 0.27
CA CYS A 124 6.80 -61.32 -0.61
C CYS A 124 8.16 -61.05 0.07
N LYS A 125 8.21 -60.14 1.05
CA LYS A 125 9.43 -59.86 1.83
C LYS A 125 9.68 -60.90 2.90
N ASP A 126 8.67 -61.29 3.66
CA ASP A 126 8.87 -62.11 4.86
C ASP A 126 9.24 -63.57 4.55
N ASP A 127 8.61 -64.23 3.57
CA ASP A 127 8.65 -65.71 3.54
C ASP A 127 8.96 -66.37 2.18
N SER A 128 9.02 -65.61 1.08
CA SER A 128 9.03 -66.23 -0.25
C SER A 128 10.41 -66.34 -0.91
N TRP A 129 11.33 -65.40 -0.65
CA TRP A 129 12.59 -65.33 -1.40
C TRP A 129 13.79 -65.64 -0.53
N GLU A 130 13.81 -65.21 0.72
CA GLU A 130 14.95 -65.47 1.63
C GLU A 130 15.08 -66.96 1.94
N SER A 131 13.98 -67.63 2.31
CA SER A 131 13.96 -69.09 2.51
C SER A 131 14.29 -69.89 1.24
N VAL A 132 13.86 -69.40 0.07
CA VAL A 132 14.20 -70.01 -1.23
C VAL A 132 15.68 -69.83 -1.53
N CYS A 133 16.26 -68.66 -1.28
CA CYS A 133 17.69 -68.41 -1.40
C CYS A 133 18.50 -69.30 -0.45
N GLU A 134 18.10 -69.42 0.82
CA GLU A 134 18.76 -70.29 1.81
C GLU A 134 18.69 -71.77 1.43
N THR A 135 17.54 -72.23 0.94
CA THR A 135 17.35 -73.62 0.48
C THR A 135 18.20 -73.91 -0.75
N LEU A 136 18.21 -73.01 -1.73
CA LEU A 136 19.06 -73.15 -2.91
C LEU A 136 20.54 -73.12 -2.55
N GLN A 137 20.93 -72.29 -1.59
CA GLN A 137 22.31 -72.19 -1.15
C GLN A 137 22.78 -73.46 -0.43
N THR A 138 21.95 -74.03 0.46
CA THR A 138 22.24 -75.31 1.10
C THR A 138 22.31 -76.47 0.10
N GLU A 139 21.42 -76.51 -0.89
CA GLU A 139 21.48 -77.50 -1.98
C GLU A 139 22.78 -77.39 -2.79
N ILE A 140 23.20 -76.16 -3.13
CA ILE A 140 24.48 -75.91 -3.82
C ILE A 140 25.65 -76.42 -2.98
N GLU A 141 25.66 -76.18 -1.66
CA GLU A 141 26.71 -76.65 -0.76
C GLU A 141 26.78 -78.17 -0.67
N ILE A 142 25.63 -78.86 -0.59
CA ILE A 142 25.56 -80.33 -0.60
C ILE A 142 26.15 -80.88 -1.89
N LEU A 143 25.71 -80.38 -3.05
CA LEU A 143 26.20 -80.83 -4.35
C LEU A 143 27.71 -80.59 -4.51
N GLN A 144 28.24 -79.49 -3.96
CA GLN A 144 29.68 -79.24 -3.94
C GLN A 144 30.44 -80.23 -3.05
N MET A 145 29.90 -80.60 -1.89
CA MET A 145 30.50 -81.59 -1.00
C MET A 145 30.49 -83.00 -1.60
N GLU A 146 29.39 -83.42 -2.22
CA GLU A 146 29.29 -84.72 -2.89
C GLU A 146 30.25 -84.82 -4.07
N ASN A 147 30.39 -83.74 -4.85
CA ASN A 147 31.36 -83.67 -5.94
C ASN A 147 32.80 -83.77 -5.42
N LYS A 148 33.16 -83.02 -4.36
CA LYS A 148 34.48 -83.12 -3.71
C LYS A 148 34.76 -84.53 -3.17
N THR A 149 33.78 -85.15 -2.53
CA THR A 149 33.89 -86.51 -1.97
C THR A 149 34.07 -87.56 -3.07
N SER A 150 33.29 -87.44 -4.17
CA SER A 150 33.43 -88.28 -5.36
C SER A 150 34.78 -88.12 -6.04
N GLN A 151 35.36 -86.92 -6.04
CA GLN A 151 36.71 -86.67 -6.53
C GLN A 151 37.79 -87.31 -5.63
N CYS A 152 37.66 -87.22 -4.30
CA CYS A 152 38.58 -87.88 -3.37
C CYS A 152 38.59 -89.41 -3.49
N LEU A 153 37.41 -90.03 -3.69
CA LEU A 153 37.28 -91.48 -3.90
C LEU A 153 37.89 -91.93 -5.24
N LYS A 154 37.83 -91.08 -6.28
CA LYS A 154 38.51 -91.34 -7.57
C LYS A 154 40.04 -91.23 -7.53
N ILE A 155 40.60 -90.54 -6.53
CA ILE A 155 42.06 -90.42 -6.34
C ILE A 155 42.60 -91.55 -5.45
N SER A 156 41.74 -92.22 -4.67
CA SER A 156 42.11 -93.26 -3.69
C SER A 156 41.93 -94.71 -4.19
N LEU A 157 41.48 -94.90 -5.43
CA LEU A 157 41.37 -96.18 -6.16
C LEU A 157 42.38 -96.19 -7.32
#